data_AF-A0A964KD09-F1
#
_entry.id   AF-A0A964KD09-F1
#
_cell.length_a   1.000
_cell.length_b   1.000
_cell.length_c   1.000
_cell.angle_alpha   90.00
_cell.angle_beta   90.00
_cell.angle_gamma   90.00
#
_symmetry.space_group_name_H-M   'P 1'
#
loop_
_entity.id
_entity.type
_entity.pdbx_description
1 polymer ?
#
loop_
_entity_poly.entity_id
_entity_poly.type
_entity_poly.pdbx_seq_one_letter_code
_entity_poly.pdbx_strand_id
1 'polypeptide(L)'
;MSLPEFGTWRKQGVIVSDALGVLAVKKHYSPTLSEFPNRQIARDALMAGNDVLSLVEFSQERGWAEHQAPSIIDTLQYLAGQYRESPALRTRVDDALRRVLTLKAKLYPELTLDSVLVDPAAASAAAGRGHAAVAAVAEDALTLISPSEAELKVRLQRGPRRGERILIAECWADCFPYHIVPQFEIRDAMLRFYGASGTGEIRRKDIDTVAFGELLQWVNGTLSGEAQDRVGGAITRAGYVLLALPDYNPANYPATEAARRFLAAAPVDLRTKRVIAVAFNAPYHLDATQIGKLTAYFGVYSKTPEVIDVAVRAVFRQLEPHGSPPVSIAGVGYDLPQALQPDNQQQLSLSVERSGPDARVQTSVIRDRQGRLAADGTQVQFSVAQRGVVVSTLRAPTVAGVASIAAPSEAGEYRLQAQVGSLTSTPLTGGRNEAAGSGDSNPGIAWPWGIPFALAGAAAAFAAWTRRRAPATVGASTGSSPNESPPTPPQRASNGLTVDPATRTVAIEGRDVAPALSPEQYRLVAYLNERAGAVCTRGEVVAHVWPDAHAEGASEEALDALVRRVRERLTQAGATRRHLVTVRGNGLRLDP
;
A
#
# COMPACT_ATOMS: atom_id res chain seq x y z
N MET A 1 -19.84 2.07 -9.84
CA MET A 1 -18.98 1.11 -9.09
C MET A 1 -19.85 0.01 -8.47
N SER A 2 -19.81 -1.23 -8.97
CA SER A 2 -20.68 -2.36 -8.56
C SER A 2 -19.95 -3.51 -7.85
N LEU A 3 -18.71 -3.27 -7.41
CA LEU A 3 -17.88 -4.28 -6.74
C LEU A 3 -18.54 -4.76 -5.41
N PRO A 4 -18.75 -6.09 -5.24
CA PRO A 4 -19.39 -6.69 -4.05
C PRO A 4 -18.70 -6.37 -2.72
N GLU A 5 -17.38 -6.21 -2.73
CA GLU A 5 -16.53 -5.97 -1.57
C GLU A 5 -16.90 -4.66 -0.85
N PHE A 6 -17.35 -3.66 -1.61
CA PHE A 6 -17.83 -2.39 -1.07
C PHE A 6 -19.31 -2.40 -0.70
N GLY A 7 -20.03 -3.50 -0.94
CA GLY A 7 -21.47 -3.61 -0.71
C GLY A 7 -21.87 -3.37 0.75
N THR A 8 -21.07 -3.86 1.70
CA THR A 8 -21.31 -3.67 3.14
C THR A 8 -21.01 -2.24 3.58
N TRP A 9 -19.87 -1.68 3.17
CA TRP A 9 -19.49 -0.29 3.46
C TRP A 9 -20.52 0.69 2.88
N ARG A 10 -21.02 0.44 1.66
CA ARG A 10 -22.11 1.18 1.04
C ARG A 10 -23.43 1.05 1.77
N LYS A 11 -23.67 0.04 2.60
CA LYS A 11 -24.95 -0.07 3.34
C LYS A 11 -24.89 0.60 4.72
N GLN A 12 -23.69 0.73 5.30
CA GLN A 12 -23.53 1.09 6.71
C GLN A 12 -22.68 2.35 6.95
N GLY A 13 -22.02 2.89 5.93
CA GLY A 13 -21.12 4.04 6.05
C GLY A 13 -21.52 5.25 5.20
N VAL A 14 -20.73 6.31 5.36
CA VAL A 14 -20.71 7.53 4.54
C VAL A 14 -19.53 7.41 3.58
N ILE A 15 -19.77 7.68 2.29
CA ILE A 15 -18.71 7.75 1.28
C ILE A 15 -18.34 9.21 1.04
N VAL A 16 -17.06 9.53 1.10
CA VAL A 16 -16.54 10.89 0.89
C VAL A 16 -15.66 10.88 -0.35
N SER A 17 -15.87 11.83 -1.26
CA SER A 17 -14.96 12.00 -2.38
C SER A 17 -13.63 12.58 -1.90
N ASP A 18 -12.55 12.24 -2.59
CA ASP A 18 -11.34 13.07 -2.52
C ASP A 18 -11.61 14.46 -3.14
N ALA A 19 -10.63 15.36 -3.05
CA ALA A 19 -10.68 16.70 -3.61
C ALA A 19 -11.00 16.66 -5.12
N LEU A 20 -12.18 17.16 -5.50
CA LEU A 20 -12.66 17.11 -6.88
C LEU A 20 -11.95 18.11 -7.82
N GLY A 21 -11.15 19.02 -7.28
CA GLY A 21 -10.37 19.99 -8.04
C GLY A 21 -8.93 19.58 -8.33
N VAL A 22 -8.50 18.37 -7.97
CA VAL A 22 -7.12 17.92 -8.23
C VAL A 22 -6.86 17.73 -9.72
N LEU A 23 -5.58 17.82 -10.11
CA LEU A 23 -5.14 17.74 -11.51
C LEU A 23 -5.60 16.46 -12.22
N ALA A 24 -5.63 15.32 -11.53
CA ALA A 24 -6.07 14.05 -12.11
C ALA A 24 -7.55 14.11 -12.55
N VAL A 25 -8.43 14.68 -11.71
CA VAL A 25 -9.84 14.87 -12.06
C VAL A 25 -9.98 15.88 -13.19
N LYS A 26 -9.26 17.00 -13.12
CA LYS A 26 -9.25 18.00 -14.21
C LYS A 26 -8.86 17.40 -15.55
N LYS A 27 -7.76 16.64 -15.60
CA LYS A 27 -7.29 15.95 -16.82
C LYS A 27 -8.26 14.88 -17.32
N HIS A 28 -8.99 14.21 -16.43
CA HIS A 28 -10.00 13.24 -16.83
C HIS A 28 -11.14 13.87 -17.62
N TYR A 29 -11.63 15.03 -17.17
CA TYR A 29 -12.73 15.74 -17.84
C TYR A 29 -12.26 16.67 -18.97
N SER A 30 -11.07 17.25 -18.86
CA SER A 30 -10.43 18.11 -19.86
C SER A 30 -8.94 17.77 -19.96
N PRO A 31 -8.54 16.82 -20.85
CA PRO A 31 -7.15 16.39 -20.98
C PRO A 31 -6.18 17.53 -21.33
N THR A 32 -6.66 18.52 -22.09
CA THR A 32 -5.95 19.74 -22.47
C THR A 32 -5.96 20.81 -21.39
N LEU A 33 -6.71 20.62 -20.30
CA LEU A 33 -6.90 21.60 -19.23
C LEU A 33 -7.38 22.95 -19.76
N SER A 34 -8.29 22.93 -20.74
CA SER A 34 -8.86 24.15 -21.33
C SER A 34 -10.10 24.63 -20.59
N GLU A 35 -10.77 23.74 -19.86
CA GLU A 35 -11.99 24.06 -19.12
C GLU A 35 -12.11 23.23 -17.84
N PHE A 36 -12.91 23.72 -16.90
CA PHE A 36 -13.25 23.02 -15.66
C PHE A 36 -14.77 22.85 -15.55
N PRO A 37 -15.32 21.69 -15.95
CA PRO A 37 -16.77 21.44 -15.93
C PRO A 37 -17.27 21.10 -14.52
N ASN A 38 -17.14 22.07 -13.60
CA ASN A 38 -17.52 22.04 -12.18
C ASN A 38 -18.89 21.35 -11.92
N ARG A 39 -19.93 21.73 -12.66
CA ARG A 39 -21.29 21.18 -12.52
C ARG A 39 -21.36 19.68 -12.81
N GLN A 40 -20.72 19.25 -13.90
CA GLN A 40 -20.70 17.86 -14.33
C GLN A 40 -19.92 17.01 -13.33
N ILE A 41 -18.73 17.48 -12.92
CA ILE A 41 -17.87 16.79 -11.96
C ILE A 41 -18.62 16.49 -10.66
N ALA A 42 -19.29 17.50 -10.08
CA ALA A 42 -20.00 17.32 -8.82
C ALA A 42 -21.23 16.39 -8.96
N ARG A 43 -21.99 16.52 -10.05
CA ARG A 43 -23.13 15.64 -10.32
C ARG A 43 -22.69 14.20 -10.48
N ASP A 44 -21.68 13.95 -11.31
CA ASP A 44 -21.20 12.61 -11.60
C ASP A 44 -20.62 11.97 -10.32
N ALA A 45 -19.89 12.73 -9.50
CA ALA A 45 -19.39 12.27 -8.20
C ALA A 45 -20.53 11.87 -7.23
N LEU A 46 -21.59 12.68 -7.15
CA LEU A 46 -22.76 12.37 -6.32
C LEU A 46 -23.48 11.11 -6.83
N MET A 47 -23.74 11.04 -8.13
CA MET A 47 -24.44 9.92 -8.78
C MET A 47 -23.61 8.63 -8.76
N ALA A 48 -22.28 8.73 -8.68
CA ALA A 48 -21.39 7.59 -8.47
C ALA A 48 -21.48 6.98 -7.06
N GLY A 49 -22.15 7.65 -6.12
CA GLY A 49 -22.40 7.14 -4.77
C GLY A 49 -21.62 7.84 -3.66
N ASN A 50 -20.98 8.99 -3.91
CA ASN A 50 -20.38 9.80 -2.84
C ASN A 50 -21.45 10.58 -2.08
N ASP A 51 -21.44 10.53 -0.75
CA ASP A 51 -22.40 11.20 0.13
C ASP A 51 -21.92 12.60 0.55
N VAL A 52 -20.59 12.80 0.62
CA VAL A 52 -19.95 14.10 0.87
C VAL A 52 -18.95 14.36 -0.24
N LEU A 53 -18.98 15.58 -0.79
CA LEU A 53 -18.10 16.01 -1.87
C LEU A 53 -17.06 16.99 -1.33
N SER A 54 -15.77 16.71 -1.56
CA SER A 54 -14.67 17.62 -1.22
C SER A 54 -14.41 18.58 -2.38
N LEU A 55 -14.81 19.84 -2.21
CA LEU A 55 -14.68 20.89 -3.24
C LEU A 55 -13.41 21.73 -3.03
N VAL A 56 -12.25 21.06 -2.96
CA VAL A 56 -10.93 21.69 -2.80
C VAL A 56 -10.26 21.87 -4.16
N GLU A 57 -9.56 22.99 -4.37
CA GLU A 57 -8.96 23.40 -5.65
C GLU A 57 -9.98 23.42 -6.81
N PHE A 58 -11.24 23.68 -6.48
CA PHE A 58 -12.41 23.40 -7.32
C PHE A 58 -12.67 24.49 -8.38
N SER A 59 -11.64 24.78 -9.16
CA SER A 59 -11.65 25.69 -10.31
C SER A 59 -10.47 25.41 -11.22
N GLN A 60 -10.49 25.92 -12.44
CA GLN A 60 -9.37 25.78 -13.38
C GLN A 60 -8.10 26.44 -12.85
N GLU A 61 -8.24 27.70 -12.44
CA GLU A 61 -7.14 28.53 -11.91
C GLU A 61 -7.14 28.53 -10.38
N ARG A 62 -5.99 28.91 -9.79
CA ARG A 62 -5.87 29.11 -8.34
C ARG A 62 -6.43 30.46 -7.94
N GLY A 63 -6.87 30.57 -6.70
CA GLY A 63 -7.48 31.78 -6.15
C GLY A 63 -8.86 31.48 -5.58
N TRP A 64 -9.04 31.76 -4.29
CA TRP A 64 -10.27 31.41 -3.59
C TRP A 64 -11.45 32.26 -4.04
N ALA A 65 -11.31 33.59 -3.95
CA ALA A 65 -12.41 34.53 -4.17
C ALA A 65 -12.75 34.65 -5.66
N GLU A 66 -11.74 34.65 -6.52
CA GLU A 66 -11.87 34.93 -7.95
C GLU A 66 -12.30 33.70 -8.77
N HIS A 67 -11.93 32.48 -8.32
CA HIS A 67 -12.09 31.27 -9.14
C HIS A 67 -12.83 30.13 -8.43
N GLN A 68 -12.37 29.73 -7.23
CA GLN A 68 -12.95 28.57 -6.52
C GLN A 68 -14.36 28.85 -6.00
N ALA A 69 -14.56 29.95 -5.27
CA ALA A 69 -15.86 30.27 -4.69
C ALA A 69 -16.95 30.45 -5.75
N PRO A 70 -16.75 31.16 -6.88
CA PRO A 70 -17.72 31.21 -7.97
C PRO A 70 -18.06 29.83 -8.54
N SER A 71 -17.06 28.97 -8.75
CA SER A 71 -17.27 27.60 -9.28
C SER A 71 -18.08 26.73 -8.32
N ILE A 72 -17.86 26.88 -7.01
CA ILE A 72 -18.62 26.20 -5.96
C ILE A 72 -20.07 26.70 -5.94
N ILE A 73 -20.28 28.02 -5.91
CA ILE A 73 -21.62 28.63 -5.90
C ILE A 73 -22.43 28.19 -7.13
N ASP A 74 -21.82 28.27 -8.31
CA ASP A 74 -22.43 27.85 -9.57
C ASP A 74 -22.86 26.37 -9.53
N THR A 75 -22.00 25.50 -8.97
CA THR A 75 -22.30 24.08 -8.79
C THR A 75 -23.45 23.84 -7.83
N LEU A 76 -23.49 24.56 -6.71
CA LEU A 76 -24.57 24.43 -5.71
C LEU A 76 -25.91 24.90 -6.28
N GLN A 77 -25.92 26.00 -7.05
CA GLN A 77 -27.11 26.48 -7.74
C GLN A 77 -27.62 25.46 -8.76
N TYR A 78 -26.71 24.88 -9.55
CA TYR A 78 -27.03 23.81 -10.49
C TYR A 78 -27.63 22.58 -9.79
N LEU A 79 -26.99 22.07 -8.74
CA LEU A 79 -27.49 20.91 -7.98
C LEU A 79 -28.83 21.18 -7.30
N ALA A 80 -29.05 22.40 -6.80
CA ALA A 80 -30.33 22.80 -6.23
C ALA A 80 -31.47 22.80 -7.27
N GLY A 81 -31.18 23.23 -8.51
CA GLY A 81 -32.11 23.08 -9.63
C GLY A 81 -32.40 21.61 -9.94
N GLN A 82 -31.34 20.81 -10.11
CA GLN A 82 -31.46 19.39 -10.40
C GLN A 82 -32.20 18.61 -9.31
N TYR A 83 -32.07 18.99 -8.03
CA TYR A 83 -32.81 18.35 -6.93
C TYR A 83 -34.34 18.53 -7.09
N ARG A 84 -34.78 19.69 -7.57
CA ARG A 84 -36.21 19.97 -7.82
C ARG A 84 -36.71 19.23 -9.07
N GLU A 85 -35.89 19.19 -10.12
CA GLU A 85 -36.30 18.70 -11.44
C GLU A 85 -36.13 17.18 -11.62
N SER A 86 -35.09 16.58 -11.03
CA SER A 86 -34.72 15.17 -11.22
C SER A 86 -35.08 14.31 -10.00
N PRO A 87 -36.08 13.41 -10.10
CA PRO A 87 -36.43 12.50 -9.00
C PRO A 87 -35.28 11.57 -8.60
N ALA A 88 -34.47 11.14 -9.57
CA ALA A 88 -33.31 10.28 -9.33
C ALA A 88 -32.24 11.00 -8.50
N LEU A 89 -31.89 12.24 -8.87
CA LEU A 89 -30.91 13.00 -8.10
C LEU A 89 -31.43 13.36 -6.71
N ARG A 90 -32.72 13.71 -6.60
CA ARG A 90 -33.37 13.97 -5.31
C ARG A 90 -33.25 12.79 -4.36
N THR A 91 -33.64 11.61 -4.81
CA THR A 91 -33.54 10.36 -4.03
C THR A 91 -32.10 10.12 -3.58
N ARG A 92 -31.14 10.33 -4.50
CA ARG A 92 -29.71 10.18 -4.20
C ARG A 92 -29.23 11.14 -3.11
N VAL A 93 -29.64 12.40 -3.17
CA VAL A 93 -29.31 13.43 -2.16
C VAL A 93 -29.94 13.09 -0.81
N ASP A 94 -31.21 12.69 -0.79
CA ASP A 94 -31.92 12.33 0.44
C ASP A 94 -31.25 11.13 1.14
N ASP A 95 -30.83 10.13 0.36
CA ASP A 95 -30.10 8.98 0.88
C ASP A 95 -28.73 9.36 1.45
N ALA A 96 -27.98 10.25 0.76
CA ALA A 96 -26.71 10.78 1.26
C ALA A 96 -26.91 11.54 2.57
N LEU A 97 -27.88 12.45 2.60
CA LEU A 97 -28.17 13.29 3.75
C LEU A 97 -28.58 12.43 4.96
N ARG A 98 -29.42 11.41 4.76
CA ARG A 98 -29.82 10.48 5.83
C ARG A 98 -28.61 9.80 6.48
N ARG A 99 -27.62 9.35 5.68
CA ARG A 99 -26.40 8.72 6.20
C ARG A 99 -25.53 9.69 6.98
N VAL A 100 -25.32 10.90 6.44
CA VAL A 100 -24.55 11.95 7.10
C VAL A 100 -25.20 12.34 8.43
N LEU A 101 -26.52 12.53 8.46
CA LEU A 101 -27.25 12.84 9.69
C LEU A 101 -27.20 11.69 10.69
N THR A 102 -27.31 10.45 10.24
CA THR A 102 -27.17 9.26 11.11
C THR A 102 -25.77 9.19 11.73
N LEU A 103 -24.72 9.46 10.96
CA LEU A 103 -23.35 9.52 11.47
C LEU A 103 -23.17 10.67 12.47
N LYS A 104 -23.70 11.86 12.17
CA LYS A 104 -23.66 13.01 13.09
C LYS A 104 -24.36 12.70 14.41
N ALA A 105 -25.56 12.13 14.38
CA ALA A 105 -26.30 11.73 15.58
C ALA A 105 -25.58 10.64 16.40
N LYS A 106 -24.80 9.78 15.74
CA LYS A 106 -23.95 8.78 16.42
C LYS A 106 -22.73 9.40 17.11
N LEU A 107 -22.08 10.37 16.46
CA LEU A 107 -20.89 11.04 16.99
C LEU A 107 -21.23 12.07 18.07
N TYR A 108 -22.37 12.75 17.91
CA TYR A 108 -22.86 13.80 18.77
C TYR A 108 -24.30 13.48 19.17
N PRO A 109 -24.51 12.76 20.30
CA PRO A 109 -25.84 12.40 20.79
C PRO A 109 -26.73 13.63 21.06
N GLU A 110 -26.09 14.73 21.43
CA GLU A 110 -26.70 16.06 21.51
C GLU A 110 -26.12 16.92 20.38
N LEU A 111 -26.97 17.53 19.57
CA LEU A 111 -26.56 18.42 18.48
C LEU A 111 -26.60 19.89 18.93
N THR A 112 -25.91 20.20 20.03
CA THR A 112 -25.75 21.57 20.53
C THR A 112 -24.38 22.11 20.10
N LEU A 113 -24.28 23.42 19.88
CA LEU A 113 -23.01 24.03 19.45
C LEU A 113 -21.88 23.73 20.45
N ASP A 114 -22.15 23.84 21.75
CA ASP A 114 -21.17 23.62 22.82
C ASP A 114 -20.67 22.17 22.90
N SER A 115 -21.50 21.19 22.51
CA SER A 115 -21.10 19.77 22.48
C SER A 115 -20.16 19.42 21.31
N VAL A 116 -20.10 20.29 20.29
CA VAL A 116 -19.32 20.07 19.05
C VAL A 116 -18.07 20.94 19.01
N LEU A 117 -18.12 22.15 19.59
CA LEU A 117 -16.97 23.04 19.64
C LEU A 117 -15.89 22.50 20.56
N VAL A 118 -14.67 22.42 20.02
CA VAL A 118 -13.47 22.09 20.80
C VAL A 118 -12.90 23.37 21.37
N ASP A 119 -12.63 23.41 22.67
CA ASP A 119 -11.91 24.51 23.30
C ASP A 119 -10.49 24.63 22.70
N PRO A 120 -10.15 25.76 22.03
CA PRO A 120 -8.84 25.94 21.42
C PRO A 120 -7.69 25.89 22.42
N ALA A 121 -7.90 26.35 23.66
CA ALA A 121 -6.87 26.32 24.70
C ALA A 121 -6.60 24.88 25.15
N ALA A 122 -7.67 24.10 25.40
CA ALA A 122 -7.55 22.68 25.72
C ALA A 122 -6.91 21.87 24.58
N ALA A 123 -7.29 22.13 23.32
CA ALA A 123 -6.71 21.48 22.15
C ALA A 123 -5.21 21.80 22.02
N SER A 124 -4.83 23.06 22.17
CA SER A 124 -3.42 23.49 22.11
C SER A 124 -2.61 22.90 23.26
N ALA A 125 -3.19 22.82 24.46
CA ALA A 125 -2.54 22.20 25.62
C ALA A 125 -2.41 20.66 25.48
N ALA A 126 -3.24 20.03 24.66
CA ALA A 126 -3.16 18.60 24.33
C ALA A 126 -2.13 18.30 23.23
N ALA A 127 -1.87 19.26 22.34
CA ALA A 127 -0.82 19.15 21.32
C ALA A 127 0.56 18.95 21.99
N GLY A 128 1.38 18.05 21.42
CA GLY A 128 2.69 17.72 21.97
C GLY A 128 2.69 16.72 23.14
N ARG A 129 1.55 16.34 23.72
CA ARG A 129 1.54 15.30 24.78
C ARG A 129 1.94 13.91 24.28
N GLY A 130 1.93 13.69 22.96
CA GLY A 130 2.24 12.41 22.32
C GLY A 130 3.73 12.15 22.05
N HIS A 131 4.65 13.08 22.34
CA HIS A 131 6.07 12.93 21.97
C HIS A 131 6.70 11.62 22.47
N ALA A 132 6.43 11.22 23.72
CA ALA A 132 6.96 9.98 24.28
C ALA A 132 6.43 8.72 23.56
N ALA A 133 5.15 8.72 23.18
CA ALA A 133 4.55 7.62 22.41
C ALA A 133 5.13 7.57 20.99
N VAL A 134 5.33 8.72 20.34
CA VAL A 134 5.96 8.79 19.02
C VAL A 134 7.42 8.31 19.07
N ALA A 135 8.17 8.68 20.11
CA ALA A 135 9.54 8.22 20.31
C ALA A 135 9.60 6.69 20.50
N ALA A 136 8.71 6.11 21.31
CA ALA A 136 8.64 4.66 21.49
C ALA A 136 8.31 3.93 20.17
N VAL A 137 7.31 4.44 19.42
CA VAL A 137 6.98 3.91 18.09
C VAL A 137 8.15 4.04 17.12
N ALA A 138 8.90 5.14 17.17
CA ALA A 138 10.06 5.36 16.31
C ALA A 138 11.21 4.39 16.63
N GLU A 139 11.48 4.12 17.92
CA GLU A 139 12.46 3.12 18.34
C GLU A 139 12.08 1.71 17.88
N ASP A 140 10.81 1.32 18.07
CA ASP A 140 10.31 0.01 17.62
C ASP A 140 10.30 -0.14 16.09
N ALA A 141 10.04 0.96 15.37
CA ALA A 141 10.02 0.99 13.92
C ALA A 141 11.42 1.01 13.29
N LEU A 142 12.46 1.37 14.04
CA LEU A 142 13.83 1.46 13.54
C LEU A 142 14.26 0.13 12.90
N THR A 143 14.48 0.17 11.60
CA THR A 143 14.76 -1.03 10.81
C THR A 143 16.16 -0.98 10.24
N LEU A 144 16.94 -2.04 10.45
CA LEU A 144 18.19 -2.27 9.72
C LEU A 144 17.87 -2.95 8.39
N ILE A 145 18.07 -2.25 7.27
CA ILE A 145 17.81 -2.78 5.93
C ILE A 145 19.03 -3.54 5.41
N SER A 146 20.24 -3.01 5.66
CA SER A 146 21.50 -3.63 5.28
C SER A 146 22.64 -3.06 6.13
N PRO A 147 23.69 -3.83 6.45
CA PRO A 147 23.83 -5.27 6.23
C PRO A 147 23.05 -6.07 7.27
N SER A 148 23.29 -7.39 7.38
CA SER A 148 22.81 -8.18 8.52
C SER A 148 23.33 -7.61 9.85
N GLU A 149 22.66 -7.89 10.96
CA GLU A 149 23.06 -7.38 12.28
C GLU A 149 24.48 -7.83 12.68
N ALA A 150 24.83 -9.08 12.37
CA ALA A 150 26.17 -9.63 12.61
C ALA A 150 27.24 -8.88 11.80
N GLU A 151 26.96 -8.59 10.53
CA GLU A 151 27.87 -7.79 9.71
C GLU A 151 27.94 -6.34 10.16
N LEU A 152 26.83 -5.75 10.61
CA LEU A 152 26.80 -4.38 11.11
C LEU A 152 27.74 -4.22 12.31
N LYS A 153 27.76 -5.20 13.23
CA LYS A 153 28.69 -5.21 14.37
C LYS A 153 30.16 -5.17 13.93
N VAL A 154 30.48 -5.71 12.76
CA VAL A 154 31.84 -5.67 12.18
C VAL A 154 32.09 -4.38 11.41
N ARG A 155 31.16 -3.97 10.54
CA ARG A 155 31.31 -2.82 9.64
C ARG A 155 31.19 -1.46 10.36
N LEU A 156 30.36 -1.39 11.41
CA LEU A 156 30.10 -0.18 12.20
C LEU A 156 30.05 -0.53 13.70
N GLN A 157 31.24 -0.72 14.28
CA GLN A 157 31.41 -1.07 15.69
C GLN A 157 30.97 0.03 16.65
N ARG A 158 31.13 1.30 16.26
CA ARG A 158 30.81 2.48 17.07
C ARG A 158 30.41 3.66 16.21
N GLY A 159 29.79 4.65 16.85
CA GLY A 159 29.56 5.97 16.26
C GLY A 159 30.83 6.80 16.03
N PRO A 160 30.68 7.94 15.34
CA PRO A 160 31.72 8.96 15.19
C PRO A 160 32.27 9.47 16.53
N ARG A 161 33.56 9.79 16.58
CA ARG A 161 34.24 10.37 17.76
C ARG A 161 34.92 11.69 17.44
N ARG A 162 35.43 12.34 18.49
CA ARG A 162 36.03 13.65 18.44
C ARG A 162 37.22 13.66 17.48
N GLY A 163 37.22 14.60 16.54
CA GLY A 163 38.24 14.70 15.50
C GLY A 163 37.95 13.89 14.24
N GLU A 164 36.98 12.96 14.25
CA GLU A 164 36.50 12.32 13.03
C GLU A 164 35.54 13.26 12.30
N ARG A 165 35.77 13.46 11.00
CA ARG A 165 34.96 14.36 10.17
C ARG A 165 33.68 13.67 9.71
N ILE A 166 32.55 14.33 9.93
CA ILE A 166 31.22 13.88 9.55
C ILE A 166 30.69 14.80 8.44
N LEU A 167 30.26 14.20 7.33
CA LEU A 167 29.48 14.88 6.31
C LEU A 167 28.03 14.40 6.40
N ILE A 168 27.10 15.34 6.50
CA ILE A 168 25.66 15.07 6.36
C ILE A 168 25.24 15.63 5.00
N ALA A 169 24.69 14.79 4.15
CA ALA A 169 23.95 15.22 2.97
C ALA A 169 22.47 15.07 3.27
N GLU A 170 21.70 16.14 3.07
CA GLU A 170 20.25 16.16 3.30
C GLU A 170 19.54 17.06 2.28
N CYS A 171 18.23 16.91 2.21
CA CYS A 171 17.37 17.71 1.34
C CYS A 171 16.92 19.01 2.01
N TRP A 172 16.94 20.12 1.27
CA TRP A 172 16.40 21.41 1.67
C TRP A 172 15.26 21.81 0.72
N ALA A 173 15.14 23.09 0.37
CA ALA A 173 14.14 23.60 -0.57
C ALA A 173 14.39 23.15 -2.04
N ASP A 174 15.50 22.49 -2.31
CA ASP A 174 15.88 21.92 -3.61
C ASP A 174 15.22 20.57 -3.91
N CYS A 175 14.71 19.88 -2.88
CA CYS A 175 14.05 18.57 -3.03
C CYS A 175 12.53 18.61 -2.87
N PHE A 176 11.98 19.63 -2.21
CA PHE A 176 10.54 19.77 -1.95
C PHE A 176 10.17 21.25 -1.87
N PRO A 177 8.92 21.62 -2.19
CA PRO A 177 8.48 23.02 -2.20
C PRO A 177 8.31 23.60 -0.79
N TYR A 178 8.43 22.78 0.25
CA TYR A 178 8.38 23.16 1.66
C TYR A 178 9.39 22.31 2.46
N HIS A 179 9.88 22.86 3.57
CA HIS A 179 10.80 22.17 4.46
C HIS A 179 10.09 21.01 5.16
N ILE A 180 10.37 19.77 4.73
CA ILE A 180 9.80 18.58 5.38
C ILE A 180 10.59 18.21 6.64
N VAL A 181 11.90 18.47 6.64
CA VAL A 181 12.78 18.45 7.82
C VAL A 181 13.36 19.86 7.94
N PRO A 182 13.33 20.50 9.12
CA PRO A 182 14.02 21.77 9.32
C PRO A 182 15.49 21.64 8.93
N GLN A 183 16.03 22.66 8.26
CA GLN A 183 17.43 22.65 7.83
C GLN A 183 18.34 22.40 9.03
N PHE A 184 19.28 21.45 8.88
CA PHE A 184 20.22 21.05 9.91
C PHE A 184 19.67 20.33 11.14
N GLU A 185 18.40 19.92 11.16
CA GLU A 185 17.84 19.22 12.33
C GLU A 185 18.63 17.96 12.70
N ILE A 186 19.13 17.21 11.71
CA ILE A 186 19.95 16.00 11.94
C ILE A 186 21.26 16.38 12.66
N ARG A 187 21.91 17.45 12.22
CA ARG A 187 23.13 17.97 12.85
C ARG A 187 22.86 18.41 14.28
N ASP A 188 21.76 19.12 14.49
CA ASP A 188 21.42 19.69 15.79
C ASP A 188 21.01 18.58 16.77
N ALA A 189 20.33 17.53 16.31
CA ALA A 189 20.12 16.30 17.06
C ALA A 189 21.43 15.59 17.43
N MET A 190 22.37 15.45 16.49
CA MET A 190 23.71 14.91 16.81
C MET A 190 24.42 15.72 17.89
N LEU A 191 24.36 17.05 17.83
CA LEU A 191 25.00 17.92 18.81
C LEU A 191 24.29 17.94 20.16
N ARG A 192 22.97 17.75 20.17
CA ARG A 192 22.19 17.65 21.41
C ARG A 192 22.56 16.39 22.20
N PHE A 193 22.69 15.24 21.54
CA PHE A 193 23.07 13.99 22.22
C PHE A 193 24.57 13.83 22.44
N TYR A 194 25.40 14.24 21.46
CA TYR A 194 26.83 13.89 21.43
C TYR A 194 27.76 15.10 21.36
N GLY A 195 27.21 16.31 21.25
CA GLY A 195 27.97 17.55 21.33
C GLY A 195 28.30 17.92 22.77
N ALA A 196 28.72 19.18 22.98
CA ALA A 196 29.16 19.67 24.29
C ALA A 196 28.06 19.62 25.37
N SER A 197 26.79 19.73 24.98
CA SER A 197 25.64 19.64 25.91
C SER A 197 25.21 18.20 26.23
N GLY A 198 25.75 17.21 25.49
CA GLY A 198 25.46 15.79 25.66
C GLY A 198 26.69 15.02 26.12
N THR A 199 27.08 13.96 25.42
CA THR A 199 28.24 13.13 25.81
C THR A 199 29.62 13.73 25.49
N GLY A 200 29.69 14.79 24.68
CA GLY A 200 30.95 15.44 24.28
C GLY A 200 31.80 14.63 23.29
N GLU A 201 31.22 13.59 22.67
CA GLU A 201 31.90 12.74 21.69
C GLU A 201 32.20 13.45 20.37
N ILE A 202 31.46 14.50 19.98
CA ILE A 202 31.69 15.25 18.75
C ILE A 202 31.68 16.77 19.00
N ARG A 203 32.14 17.54 18.00
CA ARG A 203 32.09 19.02 18.02
C ARG A 203 31.41 19.53 16.77
N ARG A 204 30.73 20.68 16.88
CA ARG A 204 30.08 21.36 15.73
C ARG A 204 31.02 21.53 14.54
N LYS A 205 32.28 21.90 14.79
CA LYS A 205 33.29 22.12 13.74
C LYS A 205 33.70 20.86 12.98
N ASP A 206 33.44 19.68 13.53
CA ASP A 206 33.77 18.38 12.93
C ASP A 206 32.64 17.90 11.98
N ILE A 207 31.51 18.63 11.91
CA ILE A 207 30.33 18.30 11.09
C ILE A 207 30.17 19.31 9.96
N ASP A 208 30.21 18.82 8.73
CA ASP A 208 29.82 19.56 7.53
C ASP A 208 28.42 19.08 7.09
N THR A 209 27.55 20.00 6.65
CA THR A 209 26.24 19.66 6.07
C THR A 209 26.14 20.27 4.69
N VAL A 210 25.72 19.49 3.70
CA VAL A 210 25.56 19.92 2.30
C VAL A 210 24.15 19.59 1.79
N ALA A 211 23.63 20.44 0.91
CA ALA A 211 22.36 20.15 0.24
C ALA A 211 22.53 19.03 -0.78
N PHE A 212 21.48 18.26 -1.01
CA PHE A 212 21.44 17.26 -2.08
C PHE A 212 21.67 17.88 -3.47
N GLY A 213 21.14 19.07 -3.74
CA GLY A 213 21.37 19.79 -4.99
C GLY A 213 22.84 20.15 -5.20
N GLU A 214 23.52 20.61 -4.15
CA GLU A 214 24.98 20.86 -4.20
C GLU A 214 25.76 19.58 -4.42
N LEU A 215 25.39 18.50 -3.74
CA LEU A 215 26.00 17.18 -3.89
C LEU A 215 25.83 16.66 -5.33
N LEU A 216 24.63 16.78 -5.90
CA LEU A 216 24.35 16.35 -7.26
C LEU A 216 25.18 17.14 -8.28
N GLN A 217 25.23 18.47 -8.14
CA GLN A 217 26.04 19.33 -9.01
C GLN A 217 27.53 19.01 -8.89
N TRP A 218 28.02 18.73 -7.69
CA TRP A 218 29.41 18.33 -7.46
C TRP A 218 29.74 16.99 -8.14
N VAL A 219 28.90 15.97 -7.99
CA VAL A 219 29.11 14.66 -8.65
C VAL A 219 29.03 14.78 -10.18
N ASN A 220 28.18 15.66 -10.69
CA ASN A 220 28.07 15.91 -12.13
C ASN A 220 29.15 16.85 -12.69
N GLY A 221 30.02 17.41 -11.85
CA GLY A 221 31.06 18.33 -12.27
C GLY A 221 30.56 19.71 -12.72
N THR A 222 29.32 20.07 -12.36
CA THR A 222 28.70 21.36 -12.72
C THR A 222 28.82 22.40 -11.62
N LEU A 223 29.19 22.00 -10.41
CA LEU A 223 29.45 22.92 -9.30
C LEU A 223 30.79 23.63 -9.50
N SER A 224 30.86 24.93 -9.18
CA SER A 224 32.05 25.76 -9.44
C SER A 224 32.32 26.76 -8.30
N GLY A 225 33.51 27.36 -8.33
CA GLY A 225 33.95 28.37 -7.37
C GLY A 225 34.05 27.85 -5.93
N GLU A 226 33.78 28.72 -4.96
CA GLU A 226 33.88 28.42 -3.53
C GLU A 226 32.99 27.23 -3.09
N ALA A 227 31.84 27.06 -3.73
CA ALA A 227 30.94 25.94 -3.43
C ALA A 227 31.56 24.59 -3.79
N GLN A 228 32.27 24.51 -4.92
CA GLN A 228 33.01 23.30 -5.33
C GLN A 228 34.09 22.93 -4.31
N ASP A 229 34.86 23.91 -3.85
CA ASP A 229 35.95 23.70 -2.89
C ASP A 229 35.41 23.32 -1.51
N ARG A 230 34.33 23.96 -1.06
CA ARG A 230 33.65 23.63 0.21
C ARG A 230 33.09 22.21 0.19
N VAL A 231 32.28 21.87 -0.82
CA VAL A 231 31.60 20.57 -0.91
C VAL A 231 32.61 19.45 -1.16
N GLY A 232 33.50 19.64 -2.13
CA GLY A 232 34.56 18.66 -2.44
C GLY A 232 35.53 18.47 -1.27
N GLY A 233 35.92 19.54 -0.59
CA GLY A 233 36.74 19.48 0.61
C GLY A 233 36.04 18.76 1.77
N ALA A 234 34.76 19.02 2.00
CA ALA A 234 33.97 18.33 3.02
C ALA A 234 33.86 16.83 2.73
N ILE A 235 33.51 16.44 1.50
CA ILE A 235 33.43 15.04 1.06
C ILE A 235 34.78 14.33 1.19
N THR A 236 35.86 14.97 0.76
CA THR A 236 37.20 14.38 0.78
C THR A 236 37.66 14.11 2.21
N ARG A 237 37.52 15.08 3.12
CA ARG A 237 37.94 14.96 4.52
C ARG A 237 37.04 14.07 5.37
N ALA A 238 35.77 13.89 4.99
CA ALA A 238 34.82 13.10 5.75
C ALA A 238 35.24 11.63 5.89
N GLY A 239 35.32 11.16 7.14
CA GLY A 239 35.45 9.74 7.46
C GLY A 239 34.09 9.05 7.59
N TYR A 240 33.06 9.82 7.97
CA TYR A 240 31.67 9.39 8.00
C TYR A 240 30.85 10.23 7.01
N VAL A 241 30.03 9.57 6.21
CA VAL A 241 29.10 10.21 5.27
C VAL A 241 27.70 9.71 5.60
N LEU A 242 26.84 10.59 6.08
CA LEU A 242 25.43 10.31 6.34
C LEU A 242 24.58 10.84 5.17
N LEU A 243 23.89 9.94 4.49
CA LEU A 243 22.92 10.26 3.44
C LEU A 243 21.50 10.19 4.02
N ALA A 244 20.89 11.34 4.26
CA ALA A 244 19.50 11.42 4.71
C ALA A 244 18.57 11.33 3.50
N LEU A 245 18.09 10.12 3.19
CA LEU A 245 17.36 9.85 1.95
C LEU A 245 15.91 10.38 2.05
N PRO A 246 15.52 11.27 1.13
CA PRO A 246 14.14 11.70 0.95
C PRO A 246 13.34 10.62 0.19
N ASP A 247 12.12 10.98 -0.22
CA ASP A 247 11.48 10.26 -1.31
C ASP A 247 12.17 10.55 -2.65
N TYR A 248 12.20 9.58 -3.56
CA TYR A 248 12.83 9.72 -4.86
C TYR A 248 11.82 10.21 -5.90
N ASN A 249 12.02 11.43 -6.42
CA ASN A 249 11.18 12.02 -7.45
C ASN A 249 11.98 13.03 -8.30
N PRO A 250 12.94 12.57 -9.12
CA PRO A 250 13.81 13.46 -9.90
C PRO A 250 13.07 14.24 -10.99
N ALA A 251 11.91 13.74 -11.45
CA ALA A 251 11.12 14.40 -12.49
C ALA A 251 10.62 15.78 -12.04
N ASN A 252 10.16 15.88 -10.79
CA ASN A 252 9.71 17.14 -10.21
C ASN A 252 10.82 17.84 -9.39
N TYR A 253 11.72 17.05 -8.80
CA TYR A 253 12.75 17.53 -7.88
C TYR A 253 14.10 16.85 -8.17
N PRO A 254 14.88 17.35 -9.14
CA PRO A 254 16.12 16.71 -9.59
C PRO A 254 17.12 16.40 -8.49
N ALA A 255 17.20 17.23 -7.44
CA ALA A 255 18.09 17.02 -6.30
C ALA A 255 17.86 15.68 -5.57
N THR A 256 16.67 15.09 -5.66
CA THR A 256 16.37 13.77 -5.04
C THR A 256 17.19 12.62 -5.64
N GLU A 257 17.83 12.83 -6.80
CA GLU A 257 18.76 11.86 -7.41
C GLU A 257 20.16 11.86 -6.77
N ALA A 258 20.52 12.90 -6.00
CA ALA A 258 21.87 13.13 -5.51
C ALA A 258 22.52 11.91 -4.86
N ALA A 259 21.82 11.23 -3.95
CA ALA A 259 22.35 10.07 -3.24
C ALA A 259 22.64 8.89 -4.20
N ARG A 260 21.75 8.61 -5.14
CA ARG A 260 21.94 7.55 -6.15
C ARG A 260 23.14 7.86 -7.04
N ARG A 261 23.23 9.11 -7.51
CA ARG A 261 24.33 9.57 -8.36
C ARG A 261 25.67 9.57 -7.63
N PHE A 262 25.69 10.03 -6.38
CA PHE A 262 26.86 10.00 -5.49
C PHE A 262 27.34 8.58 -5.25
N LEU A 263 26.45 7.66 -4.86
CA LEU A 263 26.82 6.26 -4.68
C LEU A 263 27.33 5.64 -5.98
N ALA A 264 26.75 5.97 -7.13
CA ALA A 264 27.16 5.40 -8.42
C ALA A 264 28.53 5.93 -8.89
N ALA A 265 28.75 7.24 -8.85
CA ALA A 265 29.77 7.94 -9.64
C ALA A 265 30.58 8.98 -8.85
N ALA A 266 30.55 8.97 -7.51
CA ALA A 266 31.36 9.91 -6.74
C ALA A 266 32.86 9.80 -7.12
N PRO A 267 33.54 10.94 -7.38
CA PRO A 267 34.97 10.97 -7.69
C PRO A 267 35.84 10.80 -6.43
N VAL A 268 35.45 9.93 -5.50
CA VAL A 268 36.18 9.55 -4.28
C VAL A 268 36.00 8.06 -4.00
N ASP A 269 36.99 7.41 -3.40
CA ASP A 269 36.84 6.01 -2.99
C ASP A 269 35.98 5.87 -1.73
N LEU A 270 34.70 5.57 -1.94
CA LEU A 270 33.73 5.37 -0.86
C LEU A 270 34.08 4.19 0.06
N ARG A 271 34.89 3.22 -0.37
CA ARG A 271 35.30 2.07 0.47
C ARG A 271 36.19 2.48 1.64
N THR A 272 36.82 3.64 1.56
CA THR A 272 37.64 4.21 2.63
C THR A 272 36.81 4.96 3.68
N LYS A 273 35.50 5.11 3.46
CA LYS A 273 34.59 5.93 4.28
C LYS A 273 33.51 5.05 4.91
N ARG A 274 32.97 5.50 6.05
CA ARG A 274 31.75 4.93 6.63
C ARG A 274 30.55 5.63 6.02
N VAL A 275 29.99 5.05 4.96
CA VAL A 275 28.82 5.62 4.26
C VAL A 275 27.56 5.02 4.84
N ILE A 276 26.76 5.83 5.50
CA ILE A 276 25.53 5.41 6.18
C ILE A 276 24.36 6.08 5.48
N ALA A 277 23.36 5.31 5.07
CA ALA A 277 22.11 5.84 4.54
C ALA A 277 20.99 5.68 5.57
N VAL A 278 20.12 6.68 5.66
CA VAL A 278 18.91 6.64 6.49
C VAL A 278 17.72 7.04 5.62
N ALA A 279 16.80 6.12 5.40
CA ALA A 279 15.54 6.38 4.70
C ALA A 279 14.50 6.98 5.64
N PHE A 280 14.25 8.27 5.49
CA PHE A 280 13.19 9.01 6.18
C PHE A 280 11.83 8.90 5.47
N ASN A 281 11.76 8.12 4.39
CA ASN A 281 10.54 7.79 3.66
C ASN A 281 10.68 6.38 3.04
N ALA A 282 10.34 6.21 1.77
CA ALA A 282 10.42 4.95 1.04
C ALA A 282 11.86 4.36 1.01
N PRO A 283 12.06 3.12 1.50
CA PRO A 283 13.38 2.51 1.63
C PRO A 283 13.87 1.79 0.35
N TYR A 284 13.06 1.71 -0.70
CA TYR A 284 13.28 0.83 -1.85
C TYR A 284 13.92 1.50 -3.09
N HIS A 285 14.36 2.75 -2.97
CA HIS A 285 14.87 3.54 -4.10
C HIS A 285 16.33 3.25 -4.48
N LEU A 286 17.09 2.57 -3.62
CA LEU A 286 18.47 2.16 -3.91
C LEU A 286 18.51 0.75 -4.49
N ASP A 287 19.32 0.56 -5.54
CA ASP A 287 19.59 -0.76 -6.10
C ASP A 287 20.67 -1.53 -5.32
N ALA A 288 20.83 -2.82 -5.62
CA ALA A 288 21.79 -3.69 -4.93
C ALA A 288 23.25 -3.21 -5.05
N THR A 289 23.62 -2.59 -6.18
CA THR A 289 24.97 -2.07 -6.42
C THR A 289 25.24 -0.84 -5.55
N GLN A 290 24.25 0.04 -5.43
CA GLN A 290 24.30 1.22 -4.57
C GLN A 290 24.33 0.84 -3.09
N ILE A 291 23.46 -0.08 -2.67
CA ILE A 291 23.42 -0.58 -1.30
C ILE A 291 24.73 -1.28 -0.92
N GLY A 292 25.36 -2.00 -1.86
CA GLY A 292 26.66 -2.65 -1.63
C GLY A 292 27.80 -1.70 -1.28
N LYS A 293 27.66 -0.38 -1.55
CA LYS A 293 28.64 0.65 -1.19
C LYS A 293 28.41 1.24 0.20
N LEU A 294 27.30 0.89 0.85
CA LEU A 294 26.95 1.38 2.18
C LEU A 294 27.60 0.53 3.28
N THR A 295 28.04 1.21 4.32
CA THR A 295 28.41 0.60 5.60
C THR A 295 27.18 0.15 6.37
N ALA A 296 26.11 0.96 6.34
CA ALA A 296 24.82 0.65 6.94
C ALA A 296 23.69 1.40 6.20
N TYR A 297 22.50 0.80 6.18
CA TYR A 297 21.28 1.36 5.63
C TYR A 297 20.14 1.14 6.61
N PHE A 298 19.60 2.22 7.15
CA PHE A 298 18.48 2.20 8.10
C PHE A 298 17.20 2.74 7.47
N GLY A 299 16.05 2.19 7.87
CA GLY A 299 14.71 2.73 7.59
C GLY A 299 14.10 3.30 8.86
N VAL A 300 13.65 4.56 8.80
CA VAL A 300 12.98 5.25 9.92
C VAL A 300 11.61 5.83 9.54
N TYR A 301 11.26 5.81 8.25
CA TYR A 301 9.89 5.96 7.69
C TYR A 301 9.14 7.27 7.97
N SER A 302 9.72 8.21 8.70
CA SER A 302 9.13 9.49 9.04
C SER A 302 10.23 10.52 9.27
N LYS A 303 9.83 11.78 9.44
CA LYS A 303 10.69 12.98 9.46
C LYS A 303 10.46 13.85 10.71
N THR A 304 9.71 13.34 11.70
CA THR A 304 9.48 14.09 12.93
C THR A 304 10.76 14.18 13.77
N PRO A 305 10.89 15.17 14.67
CA PRO A 305 12.06 15.30 15.52
C PRO A 305 12.39 14.04 16.31
N GLU A 306 11.39 13.33 16.85
CA GLU A 306 11.59 12.09 17.62
C GLU A 306 12.21 10.98 16.76
N VAL A 307 11.82 10.90 15.49
CA VAL A 307 12.34 9.91 14.54
C VAL A 307 13.77 10.25 14.12
N ILE A 308 14.09 11.54 13.98
CA ILE A 308 15.46 12.01 13.74
C ILE A 308 16.37 11.64 14.92
N ASP A 309 15.86 11.75 16.15
CA ASP A 309 16.60 11.38 17.36
C ASP A 309 16.95 9.89 17.38
N VAL A 310 15.98 9.05 17.02
CA VAL A 310 16.18 7.61 16.86
C VAL A 310 17.20 7.31 15.76
N ALA A 311 17.10 7.98 14.61
CA ALA A 311 18.05 7.82 13.51
C ALA A 311 19.48 8.16 13.94
N VAL A 312 19.66 9.28 14.64
CA VAL A 312 20.96 9.72 15.17
C VAL A 312 21.51 8.72 16.19
N ARG A 313 20.68 8.21 17.10
CA ARG A 313 21.08 7.17 18.06
C ARG A 313 21.44 5.84 17.39
N ALA A 314 20.76 5.48 16.30
CA ALA A 314 21.10 4.31 15.49
C ALA A 314 22.48 4.45 14.81
N VAL A 315 22.75 5.62 14.20
CA VAL A 315 24.04 5.95 13.56
C VAL A 315 25.19 5.87 14.57
N PHE A 316 24.96 6.31 15.81
CA PHE A 316 25.94 6.25 16.89
C PHE A 316 26.01 4.89 17.61
N ARG A 317 25.24 3.90 17.15
CA ARG A 317 25.19 2.54 17.72
C ARG A 317 24.72 2.51 19.19
N GLN A 318 23.81 3.41 19.56
CA GLN A 318 23.17 3.45 20.87
C GLN A 318 21.79 2.78 20.91
N LEU A 319 21.25 2.44 19.73
CA LEU A 319 20.02 1.70 19.59
C LEU A 319 20.25 0.46 18.72
N GLU A 320 19.63 -0.65 19.12
CA GLU A 320 19.56 -1.87 18.34
C GLU A 320 18.26 -1.86 17.52
N PRO A 321 18.34 -1.91 16.19
CA PRO A 321 17.14 -1.98 15.34
C PRO A 321 16.39 -3.30 15.52
N HIS A 322 15.10 -3.23 15.81
CA HIS A 322 14.20 -4.39 15.91
C HIS A 322 13.12 -4.41 14.82
N GLY A 323 12.97 -3.30 14.11
CA GLY A 323 12.07 -3.15 12.98
C GLY A 323 12.41 -4.10 11.82
N SER A 324 11.43 -4.34 10.97
CA SER A 324 11.57 -5.12 9.74
C SER A 324 10.86 -4.36 8.63
N PRO A 325 11.36 -4.41 7.38
CA PRO A 325 10.79 -3.59 6.33
C PRO A 325 9.30 -3.91 6.11
N PRO A 326 8.41 -2.89 6.14
CA PRO A 326 6.97 -3.08 5.93
C PRO A 326 6.61 -3.20 4.43
N VAL A 327 7.61 -3.26 3.56
CA VAL A 327 7.51 -3.29 2.10
C VAL A 327 8.63 -4.16 1.53
N SER A 328 8.43 -4.77 0.37
CA SER A 328 9.50 -5.48 -0.34
C SER A 328 10.60 -4.50 -0.78
N ILE A 329 11.87 -4.89 -0.62
CA ILE A 329 13.04 -4.10 -1.00
C ILE A 329 13.92 -4.97 -1.91
N ALA A 330 13.75 -4.79 -3.21
CA ALA A 330 14.47 -5.57 -4.22
C ALA A 330 16.00 -5.44 -4.09
N GLY A 331 16.51 -4.26 -3.72
CA GLY A 331 17.94 -4.00 -3.57
C GLY A 331 18.66 -4.85 -2.51
N VAL A 332 17.93 -5.45 -1.56
CA VAL A 332 18.45 -6.42 -0.58
C VAL A 332 17.82 -7.80 -0.70
N GLY A 333 17.02 -8.04 -1.73
CA GLY A 333 16.29 -9.30 -1.92
C GLY A 333 15.23 -9.57 -0.84
N TYR A 334 14.74 -8.54 -0.15
CA TYR A 334 13.69 -8.70 0.87
C TYR A 334 12.32 -8.71 0.19
N ASP A 335 11.58 -9.80 0.32
CA ASP A 335 10.22 -9.96 -0.21
C ASP A 335 9.20 -10.11 0.91
N LEU A 336 8.37 -9.08 1.12
CA LEU A 336 7.42 -9.02 2.22
C LEU A 336 6.39 -10.16 2.20
N PRO A 337 5.76 -10.53 1.07
CA PRO A 337 4.85 -11.67 1.02
C PRO A 337 5.48 -12.97 1.47
N GLN A 338 6.76 -13.23 1.15
CA GLN A 338 7.49 -14.39 1.66
C GLN A 338 7.84 -14.24 3.14
N ALA A 339 8.17 -13.01 3.56
CA ALA A 339 8.50 -12.69 4.93
C ALA A 339 7.33 -13.04 5.88
N LEU A 340 6.12 -12.59 5.52
CA LEU A 340 4.89 -12.79 6.29
C LEU A 340 4.34 -14.23 6.29
N GLN A 341 4.96 -15.16 5.56
CA GLN A 341 4.55 -16.57 5.61
C GLN A 341 4.87 -17.16 6.99
N PRO A 342 4.04 -18.11 7.49
CA PRO A 342 4.37 -18.87 8.68
C PRO A 342 5.77 -19.47 8.60
N ASP A 343 6.52 -19.42 9.70
CA ASP A 343 7.79 -20.11 9.80
C ASP A 343 7.56 -21.63 9.76
N ASN A 344 8.16 -22.29 8.78
CA ASN A 344 8.05 -23.74 8.60
C ASN A 344 8.92 -24.53 9.58
N GLN A 345 9.84 -23.87 10.30
CA GLN A 345 10.70 -24.49 11.31
C GLN A 345 10.03 -24.53 12.70
N GLN A 346 8.95 -23.78 12.91
CA GLN A 346 8.25 -23.77 14.20
C GLN A 346 7.49 -25.08 14.43
N GLN A 347 7.29 -25.46 15.69
CA GLN A 347 6.41 -26.57 16.03
C GLN A 347 5.00 -26.06 16.28
N LEU A 348 4.05 -26.49 15.44
CA LEU A 348 2.64 -26.19 15.64
C LEU A 348 2.01 -27.26 16.54
N SER A 349 1.33 -26.85 17.60
CA SER A 349 0.60 -27.75 18.49
C SER A 349 -0.84 -27.26 18.67
N LEU A 350 -1.70 -28.15 19.16
CA LEU A 350 -3.10 -27.88 19.47
C LEU A 350 -3.34 -28.06 20.96
N SER A 351 -4.16 -27.19 21.54
CA SER A 351 -4.55 -27.26 22.96
C SER A 351 -6.02 -26.93 23.14
N VAL A 352 -6.62 -27.49 24.20
CA VAL A 352 -8.01 -27.19 24.57
C VAL A 352 -8.01 -25.89 25.39
N GLU A 353 -8.60 -24.84 24.84
CA GLU A 353 -8.72 -23.51 25.48
C GLU A 353 -9.77 -23.53 26.59
N ARG A 354 -10.93 -24.13 26.30
CA ARG A 354 -12.06 -24.28 27.22
C ARG A 354 -12.60 -25.68 27.07
N SER A 355 -12.94 -26.32 28.20
CA SER A 355 -13.61 -27.62 28.25
C SER A 355 -15.12 -27.46 28.52
N GLY A 356 -15.93 -28.44 28.13
CA GLY A 356 -17.38 -28.43 28.34
C GLY A 356 -18.20 -28.43 27.03
N PRO A 357 -19.50 -28.07 27.08
CA PRO A 357 -20.37 -28.05 25.90
C PRO A 357 -19.89 -27.07 24.82
N ASP A 358 -19.27 -25.96 25.24
CA ASP A 358 -18.65 -24.94 24.37
C ASP A 358 -17.14 -25.13 24.28
N ALA A 359 -16.67 -26.38 24.24
CA ALA A 359 -15.24 -26.64 24.20
C ALA A 359 -14.61 -25.98 22.95
N ARG A 360 -13.42 -25.42 23.12
CA ARG A 360 -12.67 -24.76 22.05
C ARG A 360 -11.27 -25.33 21.96
N VAL A 361 -10.80 -25.53 20.74
CA VAL A 361 -9.43 -25.95 20.46
C VAL A 361 -8.73 -24.81 19.72
N GLN A 362 -7.51 -24.52 20.15
CA GLN A 362 -6.68 -23.48 19.55
C GLN A 362 -5.30 -24.01 19.16
N THR A 363 -4.69 -23.34 18.20
CA THR A 363 -3.26 -23.55 17.88
C THR A 363 -2.37 -22.95 18.95
N SER A 364 -1.11 -23.40 19.01
CA SER A 364 -0.04 -22.56 19.54
C SER A 364 0.09 -21.27 18.72
N VAL A 365 0.80 -20.28 19.27
CA VAL A 365 1.08 -19.02 18.58
C VAL A 365 1.84 -19.30 17.30
N ILE A 366 1.26 -18.93 16.16
CA ILE A 366 1.87 -19.02 14.84
C ILE A 366 2.71 -17.78 14.63
N ARG A 367 4.00 -17.98 14.32
CA ARG A 367 4.93 -16.91 13.97
C ARG A 367 5.26 -16.89 12.48
N ASP A 368 5.53 -15.72 11.94
CA ASP A 368 6.07 -15.57 10.59
C ASP A 368 7.58 -15.87 10.55
N ARG A 369 8.19 -15.82 9.36
CA ARG A 369 9.63 -16.08 9.18
C ARG A 369 10.55 -15.03 9.81
N GLN A 370 10.00 -13.92 10.33
CA GLN A 370 10.74 -12.91 11.08
C GLN A 370 10.60 -13.13 12.59
N GLY A 371 9.92 -14.20 13.01
CA GLY A 371 9.63 -14.49 14.42
C GLY A 371 8.51 -13.62 15.01
N ARG A 372 7.82 -12.82 14.20
CA ARG A 372 6.70 -11.98 14.63
C ARG A 372 5.40 -12.79 14.60
N LEU A 373 4.34 -12.29 15.23
CA LEU A 373 3.04 -12.95 15.19
C LEU A 373 2.53 -13.00 13.75
N ALA A 374 1.98 -14.13 13.32
CA ALA A 374 1.28 -14.21 12.05
C ALA A 374 0.15 -13.18 12.00
N ALA A 375 0.01 -12.51 10.86
CA ALA A 375 -0.97 -11.44 10.67
C ALA A 375 -2.40 -11.91 10.99
N ASP A 376 -3.20 -11.04 11.60
CA ASP A 376 -4.62 -11.32 11.85
C ASP A 376 -5.35 -11.61 10.53
N GLY A 377 -6.22 -12.60 10.54
CA GLY A 377 -6.89 -13.07 9.33
C GLY A 377 -6.16 -14.17 8.56
N THR A 378 -4.93 -14.55 8.96
CA THR A 378 -4.22 -15.70 8.37
C THR A 378 -5.07 -16.95 8.53
N GLN A 379 -5.43 -17.58 7.41
CA GLN A 379 -6.37 -18.72 7.42
C GLN A 379 -5.65 -20.00 7.86
N VAL A 380 -6.13 -20.59 8.94
CA VAL A 380 -5.70 -21.91 9.43
C VAL A 380 -6.79 -22.93 9.12
N GLN A 381 -6.39 -24.03 8.49
CA GLN A 381 -7.28 -25.15 8.20
C GLN A 381 -7.21 -26.18 9.31
N PHE A 382 -8.35 -26.59 9.83
CA PHE A 382 -8.49 -27.66 10.82
C PHE A 382 -9.17 -28.86 10.16
N SER A 383 -8.49 -30.00 10.16
CA SER A 383 -8.99 -31.25 9.61
C SER A 383 -9.33 -32.20 10.75
N VAL A 384 -10.57 -32.67 10.79
CA VAL A 384 -11.05 -33.68 11.73
C VAL A 384 -11.04 -35.02 11.01
N ALA A 385 -10.32 -36.00 11.54
CA ALA A 385 -10.26 -37.35 11.01
C ALA A 385 -10.82 -38.37 12.00
N GLN A 386 -11.69 -39.26 11.51
CA GLN A 386 -12.21 -40.41 12.26
C GLN A 386 -11.79 -41.70 11.57
N ARG A 387 -11.27 -42.66 12.34
CA ARG A 387 -10.76 -43.95 11.81
C ARG A 387 -9.78 -43.77 10.62
N GLY A 388 -9.00 -42.68 10.64
CA GLY A 388 -8.02 -42.35 9.60
C GLY A 388 -8.57 -41.61 8.37
N VAL A 389 -9.88 -41.33 8.30
CA VAL A 389 -10.52 -40.61 7.18
C VAL A 389 -10.89 -39.20 7.62
N VAL A 390 -10.53 -38.18 6.84
CA VAL A 390 -10.94 -36.78 7.11
C VAL A 390 -12.43 -36.66 6.85
N VAL A 391 -13.20 -36.35 7.89
CA VAL A 391 -14.67 -36.23 7.86
C VAL A 391 -15.15 -34.78 7.83
N SER A 392 -14.34 -33.86 8.36
CA SER A 392 -14.69 -32.43 8.40
C SER A 392 -13.43 -31.57 8.22
N THR A 393 -13.62 -30.42 7.57
CA THR A 393 -12.57 -29.41 7.39
C THR A 393 -13.15 -28.05 7.71
N LEU A 394 -12.57 -27.38 8.71
CA LEU A 394 -12.95 -26.05 9.16
C LEU A 394 -11.82 -25.06 8.85
N ARG A 395 -12.17 -23.78 8.71
CA ARG A 395 -11.18 -22.71 8.58
C ARG A 395 -11.45 -21.65 9.63
N ALA A 396 -10.39 -21.19 10.28
CA ALA A 396 -10.47 -20.07 11.20
C ALA A 396 -9.33 -19.09 10.91
N PRO A 397 -9.61 -17.77 10.94
CA PRO A 397 -8.56 -16.76 10.92
C PRO A 397 -7.78 -16.78 12.22
N THR A 398 -6.50 -16.39 12.16
CA THR A 398 -5.72 -16.02 13.34
C THR A 398 -6.20 -14.70 13.93
N VAL A 399 -6.13 -14.60 15.25
CA VAL A 399 -6.20 -13.35 16.03
C VAL A 399 -5.04 -13.38 17.01
N ALA A 400 -4.19 -12.36 16.99
CA ALA A 400 -2.93 -12.32 17.75
C ALA A 400 -2.06 -13.58 17.54
N GLY A 401 -1.99 -14.06 16.28
CA GLY A 401 -1.21 -15.24 15.91
C GLY A 401 -1.81 -16.59 16.32
N VAL A 402 -3.01 -16.64 16.90
CA VAL A 402 -3.67 -17.89 17.31
C VAL A 402 -4.96 -18.09 16.52
N ALA A 403 -5.18 -19.31 16.00
CA ALA A 403 -6.47 -19.68 15.42
C ALA A 403 -7.23 -20.62 16.37
N SER A 404 -8.52 -20.38 16.56
CA SER A 404 -9.36 -21.13 17.50
C SER A 404 -10.69 -21.53 16.84
N ILE A 405 -11.08 -22.80 17.01
CA ILE A 405 -12.34 -23.36 16.54
C ILE A 405 -13.13 -23.95 17.71
N ALA A 406 -14.44 -24.13 17.53
CA ALA A 406 -15.19 -25.01 18.42
C ALA A 406 -14.64 -26.44 18.30
N ALA A 407 -14.53 -27.14 19.43
CA ALA A 407 -14.13 -28.53 19.45
C ALA A 407 -15.15 -29.37 18.65
N PRO A 408 -14.70 -30.37 17.88
CA PRO A 408 -15.62 -31.26 17.17
C PRO A 408 -16.60 -31.91 18.15
N SER A 409 -17.90 -31.84 17.85
CA SER A 409 -18.96 -32.47 18.65
C SER A 409 -19.32 -33.89 18.20
N GLU A 410 -18.56 -34.44 17.26
CA GLU A 410 -18.81 -35.75 16.67
C GLU A 410 -18.63 -36.88 17.72
N ALA A 411 -19.49 -37.91 17.65
CA ALA A 411 -19.42 -39.07 18.53
C ALA A 411 -18.26 -39.99 18.12
N GLY A 412 -17.55 -40.54 19.11
CA GLY A 412 -16.39 -41.42 18.92
C GLY A 412 -15.03 -40.70 18.98
N GLU A 413 -13.96 -41.48 18.86
CA GLU A 413 -12.59 -40.95 18.81
C GLU A 413 -12.32 -40.24 17.48
N TYR A 414 -11.84 -39.00 17.58
CA TYR A 414 -11.40 -38.19 16.46
C TYR A 414 -9.95 -37.73 16.65
N ARG A 415 -9.27 -37.49 15.53
CA ARG A 415 -7.95 -36.89 15.45
C ARG A 415 -8.08 -35.53 14.76
N LEU A 416 -7.79 -34.47 15.48
CA LEU A 416 -7.80 -33.10 14.99
C LEU A 416 -6.38 -32.66 14.62
N GLN A 417 -6.23 -32.03 13.46
CA GLN A 417 -4.96 -31.50 12.99
C GLN A 417 -5.16 -30.11 12.37
N ALA A 418 -4.26 -29.18 12.67
CA ALA A 418 -4.26 -27.86 12.05
C ALA A 418 -3.14 -27.75 11.00
N GLN A 419 -3.39 -26.97 9.95
CA GLN A 419 -2.45 -26.69 8.89
C GLN A 419 -2.52 -25.21 8.49
N VAL A 420 -1.36 -24.58 8.32
CA VAL A 420 -1.21 -23.22 7.83
C VAL A 420 -0.01 -23.16 6.87
N GLY A 421 -0.27 -22.91 5.58
CA GLY A 421 0.75 -23.10 4.55
C GLY A 421 1.29 -24.53 4.54
N SER A 422 2.61 -24.68 4.69
CA SER A 422 3.30 -25.98 4.82
C SER A 422 3.48 -26.44 6.28
N LEU A 423 3.09 -25.63 7.26
CA LEU A 423 3.19 -25.97 8.67
C LEU A 423 1.98 -26.80 9.10
N THR A 424 2.23 -27.94 9.75
CA THR A 424 1.19 -28.87 10.20
C THR A 424 1.37 -29.17 11.68
N SER A 425 0.26 -29.24 12.43
CA SER A 425 0.30 -29.48 13.86
C SER A 425 0.54 -30.94 14.22
N THR A 426 1.07 -31.16 15.42
CA THR A 426 0.90 -32.45 16.10
C THR A 426 -0.60 -32.74 16.24
N PRO A 427 -1.08 -33.95 15.89
CA PRO A 427 -2.50 -34.24 16.00
C PRO A 427 -2.96 -34.27 17.46
N LEU A 428 -4.10 -33.63 17.75
CA LEU A 428 -4.78 -33.73 19.03
C LEU A 428 -5.85 -34.81 18.93
N THR A 429 -5.77 -35.82 19.78
CA THR A 429 -6.81 -36.86 19.83
C THR A 429 -7.84 -36.45 20.87
N GLY A 430 -9.12 -36.50 20.49
CA GLY A 430 -10.24 -36.25 21.38
C GLY A 430 -11.33 -37.28 21.13
N GLY A 431 -12.31 -37.34 22.02
CA GLY A 431 -13.44 -38.22 21.86
C GLY A 431 -14.42 -38.02 23.00
N ARG A 432 -15.70 -38.02 22.66
CA ARG A 432 -16.78 -38.10 23.65
C ARG A 432 -17.13 -39.57 23.77
N ASN A 433 -16.84 -40.19 24.91
CA ASN A 433 -17.41 -41.50 25.21
C ASN A 433 -18.93 -41.33 25.25
N GLU A 434 -19.65 -42.08 24.42
CA GLU A 434 -21.06 -42.37 24.66
C GLU A 434 -21.13 -43.20 25.96
N ALA A 435 -21.06 -42.53 27.11
CA ALA A 435 -21.38 -43.15 28.36
C ALA A 435 -22.91 -43.30 28.41
N ALA A 436 -23.33 -44.54 28.14
CA ALA A 436 -24.42 -45.30 28.74
C ALA A 436 -25.76 -44.59 29.00
N GLY A 437 -26.82 -45.24 28.53
CA GLY A 437 -28.19 -44.74 28.59
C GLY A 437 -28.68 -44.40 29.99
N SER A 438 -29.72 -43.55 29.99
CA SER A 438 -30.86 -43.58 30.90
C SER A 438 -30.53 -43.98 32.34
N GLY A 439 -30.10 -43.00 33.13
CA GLY A 439 -30.15 -43.07 34.59
C GLY A 439 -30.91 -41.86 35.09
N ASP A 440 -32.22 -42.02 35.29
CA ASP A 440 -33.00 -41.14 36.16
C ASP A 440 -32.27 -41.02 37.49
N SER A 441 -31.74 -39.86 37.78
CA SER A 441 -31.39 -39.47 39.14
C SER A 441 -31.61 -37.98 39.29
N ASN A 442 -32.83 -37.66 39.73
CA ASN A 442 -33.12 -36.48 40.51
C ASN A 442 -32.20 -36.47 41.76
N PRO A 443 -31.56 -35.33 42.07
CA PRO A 443 -31.52 -34.93 43.45
C PRO A 443 -31.99 -33.48 43.57
N GLY A 444 -33.11 -33.29 44.27
CA GLY A 444 -33.47 -31.99 44.80
C GLY A 444 -32.50 -31.57 45.90
N ILE A 445 -32.16 -30.28 45.93
CA ILE A 445 -31.80 -29.41 47.06
C ILE A 445 -31.80 -27.98 46.46
N ALA A 446 -32.88 -27.22 46.66
CA ALA A 446 -33.05 -26.18 47.68
C ALA A 446 -32.19 -24.91 47.43
N TRP A 447 -32.84 -23.87 46.92
CA TRP A 447 -32.32 -22.51 46.79
C TRP A 447 -32.43 -21.74 48.12
N PRO A 448 -31.54 -20.76 48.35
CA PRO A 448 -32.03 -19.55 48.97
C PRO A 448 -31.58 -18.23 48.28
N TRP A 449 -32.59 -17.42 47.88
CA TRP A 449 -32.68 -15.94 47.79
C TRP A 449 -31.58 -15.18 46.98
N GLY A 450 -31.84 -14.27 46.01
CA GLY A 450 -33.07 -13.61 45.57
C GLY A 450 -32.96 -12.84 44.22
N ILE A 451 -34.13 -12.73 43.57
CA ILE A 451 -34.77 -11.79 42.58
C ILE A 451 -33.97 -10.57 42.02
N PRO A 452 -34.35 -9.91 40.89
CA PRO A 452 -35.07 -10.27 39.64
C PRO A 452 -34.25 -9.96 38.35
N PHE A 453 -34.64 -10.50 37.19
CA PHE A 453 -34.95 -9.68 36.00
C PHE A 453 -35.62 -10.56 34.92
N ALA A 454 -36.84 -10.16 34.57
CA ALA A 454 -37.59 -10.68 33.44
C ALA A 454 -36.96 -10.14 32.14
N LEU A 455 -36.87 -11.01 31.12
CA LEU A 455 -37.25 -10.76 29.72
C LEU A 455 -36.78 -11.94 28.85
N ALA A 456 -37.65 -12.93 28.69
CA ALA A 456 -37.61 -13.87 27.58
C ALA A 456 -38.97 -13.82 26.88
N GLY A 457 -39.00 -13.18 25.71
CA GLY A 457 -40.07 -13.26 24.74
C GLY A 457 -39.44 -13.61 23.40
N ALA A 458 -39.25 -14.90 23.15
CA ALA A 458 -38.86 -15.42 21.85
C ALA A 458 -40.12 -15.66 20.99
N ALA A 459 -40.00 -15.28 19.72
CA ALA A 459 -40.57 -15.97 18.56
C ALA A 459 -42.09 -16.07 18.42
N ALA A 460 -42.71 -15.08 17.74
CA ALA A 460 -43.87 -15.29 16.86
C ALA A 460 -44.17 -14.05 15.99
N ALA A 461 -43.29 -13.66 15.04
CA ALA A 461 -43.64 -12.65 14.01
C ALA A 461 -42.64 -12.55 12.83
N PHE A 462 -42.19 -13.66 12.25
CA PHE A 462 -41.35 -13.61 11.02
C PHE A 462 -41.87 -14.53 9.92
N ALA A 463 -43.19 -14.50 9.74
CA ALA A 463 -43.90 -15.17 8.65
C ALA A 463 -44.98 -14.23 8.08
N ALA A 464 -44.61 -13.00 7.68
CA ALA A 464 -45.56 -12.06 7.06
C ALA A 464 -44.91 -10.89 6.32
N TRP A 465 -43.84 -11.07 5.54
CA TRP A 465 -43.45 -10.03 4.56
C TRP A 465 -42.61 -10.55 3.38
N THR A 466 -43.13 -11.55 2.67
CA THR A 466 -42.68 -11.82 1.29
C THR A 466 -43.87 -12.28 0.47
N ARG A 467 -44.57 -11.34 -0.18
CA ARG A 467 -45.23 -11.60 -1.48
C ARG A 467 -45.79 -10.34 -2.15
N ARG A 468 -45.42 -10.23 -3.45
CA ARG A 468 -46.04 -9.49 -4.59
C ARG A 468 -45.57 -8.03 -4.71
N ARG A 469 -45.09 -7.55 -5.87
CA ARG A 469 -45.55 -7.81 -7.25
C ARG A 469 -44.42 -7.78 -8.29
N ALA A 470 -44.39 -8.78 -9.18
CA ALA A 470 -44.18 -8.56 -10.62
C ALA A 470 -45.55 -8.17 -11.23
N PRO A 471 -45.61 -7.37 -12.31
CA PRO A 471 -45.55 -7.88 -13.69
C PRO A 471 -44.82 -6.88 -14.63
N ALA A 472 -44.63 -7.00 -15.95
CA ALA A 472 -45.04 -7.94 -16.99
C ALA A 472 -44.07 -7.78 -18.19
N THR A 473 -43.93 -8.84 -18.96
CA THR A 473 -43.41 -8.89 -20.33
C THR A 473 -44.34 -8.21 -21.33
N VAL A 474 -43.79 -7.33 -22.17
CA VAL A 474 -44.25 -6.92 -23.52
C VAL A 474 -42.94 -6.55 -24.24
N GLY A 475 -42.56 -7.01 -25.42
CA GLY A 475 -43.29 -7.39 -26.62
C GLY A 475 -42.49 -6.73 -27.76
N ALA A 476 -41.92 -7.53 -28.64
CA ALA A 476 -41.08 -7.08 -29.75
C ALA A 476 -41.89 -6.27 -30.78
N SER A 477 -41.32 -5.18 -31.28
CA SER A 477 -41.57 -4.70 -32.64
C SER A 477 -40.44 -3.80 -33.16
N THR A 478 -39.77 -4.32 -34.17
CA THR A 478 -39.18 -3.67 -35.36
C THR A 478 -39.27 -2.15 -35.50
N GLY A 479 -38.12 -1.53 -35.79
CA GLY A 479 -38.01 -0.15 -36.28
C GLY A 479 -36.57 0.28 -36.58
N SER A 480 -36.07 -0.18 -37.73
CA SER A 480 -35.14 0.48 -38.67
C SER A 480 -33.97 1.34 -38.15
N SER A 481 -32.75 0.86 -38.38
CA SER A 481 -31.55 1.70 -38.59
C SER A 481 -31.73 2.67 -39.77
N PRO A 482 -30.90 3.72 -39.85
CA PRO A 482 -29.73 3.53 -40.70
C PRO A 482 -28.43 4.10 -40.14
N ASN A 483 -27.36 3.42 -40.57
CA ASN A 483 -25.99 3.92 -40.77
C ASN A 483 -24.98 3.65 -39.64
N GLU A 484 -24.48 2.41 -39.59
CA GLU A 484 -23.15 2.11 -39.07
C GLU A 484 -22.40 1.27 -40.12
N SER A 485 -21.22 1.76 -40.49
CA SER A 485 -20.31 1.13 -41.44
C SER A 485 -19.84 -0.25 -40.94
N PRO A 486 -19.48 -1.19 -41.82
CA PRO A 486 -19.16 -2.56 -41.41
C PRO A 486 -17.92 -2.63 -40.51
N PRO A 487 -17.88 -3.54 -39.52
CA PRO A 487 -16.72 -3.75 -38.67
C PRO A 487 -15.54 -4.30 -39.50
N THR A 488 -14.37 -3.73 -39.27
CA THR A 488 -13.11 -4.15 -39.90
C THR A 488 -12.82 -5.61 -39.58
N PRO A 489 -12.51 -6.48 -40.56
CA PRO A 489 -12.24 -7.89 -40.31
C PRO A 489 -10.96 -8.09 -39.48
N PRO A 490 -10.86 -9.19 -38.70
CA PRO A 490 -9.69 -9.51 -37.88
C PRO A 490 -8.44 -9.68 -38.76
N GLN A 491 -7.37 -8.95 -38.43
CA GLN A 491 -6.10 -9.03 -39.15
C GLN A 491 -5.33 -10.29 -38.71
N ARG A 492 -5.27 -11.29 -39.61
CA ARG A 492 -4.33 -12.41 -39.46
C ARG A 492 -2.94 -11.97 -39.90
N ALA A 493 -2.00 -11.91 -38.97
CA ALA A 493 -0.60 -11.94 -39.33
C ALA A 493 -0.20 -13.36 -39.76
N SER A 494 0.76 -13.48 -40.68
CA SER A 494 1.28 -14.75 -41.21
C SER A 494 1.99 -15.64 -40.17
N ASN A 495 2.08 -15.17 -38.92
CA ASN A 495 2.81 -15.78 -37.81
C ASN A 495 1.96 -16.68 -36.90
N GLY A 496 0.66 -16.86 -37.20
CA GLY A 496 -0.24 -17.66 -36.37
C GLY A 496 -0.78 -16.94 -35.13
N LEU A 497 -0.47 -15.64 -34.97
CA LEU A 497 -1.06 -14.76 -33.98
C LEU A 497 -2.23 -13.99 -34.60
N THR A 498 -3.41 -14.07 -33.99
CA THR A 498 -4.62 -13.34 -34.41
C THR A 498 -5.00 -12.37 -33.31
N VAL A 499 -5.18 -11.09 -33.66
CA VAL A 499 -5.68 -10.06 -32.74
C VAL A 499 -7.05 -9.64 -33.24
N ASP A 500 -8.06 -9.78 -32.37
CA ASP A 500 -9.40 -9.27 -32.65
C ASP A 500 -9.62 -7.94 -31.91
N PRO A 501 -9.65 -6.80 -32.63
CA PRO A 501 -9.85 -5.49 -32.03
C PRO A 501 -11.26 -5.29 -31.46
N ALA A 502 -12.27 -5.98 -31.98
CA ALA A 502 -13.66 -5.84 -31.53
C ALA A 502 -13.88 -6.48 -30.16
N THR A 503 -13.26 -7.64 -29.93
CA THR A 503 -13.38 -8.38 -28.67
C THR A 503 -12.19 -8.19 -27.72
N ARG A 504 -11.13 -7.49 -28.17
CA ARG A 504 -9.84 -7.32 -27.47
C ARG A 504 -9.21 -8.65 -27.05
N THR A 505 -9.28 -9.64 -27.92
CA THR A 505 -8.73 -10.97 -27.69
C THR A 505 -7.51 -11.22 -28.56
N VAL A 506 -6.61 -12.07 -28.06
CA VAL A 506 -5.43 -12.55 -28.80
C VAL A 506 -5.48 -14.07 -28.80
N ALA A 507 -5.33 -14.65 -29.98
CA ALA A 507 -5.29 -16.09 -30.20
C ALA A 507 -3.96 -16.52 -30.84
N ILE A 508 -3.49 -17.70 -30.48
CA ILE A 508 -2.30 -18.34 -31.06
C ILE A 508 -2.74 -19.65 -31.71
N GLU A 509 -2.44 -19.83 -32.99
CA GLU A 509 -2.82 -21.00 -33.79
C GLU A 509 -4.33 -21.34 -33.69
N GLY A 510 -5.17 -20.31 -33.55
CA GLY A 510 -6.63 -20.45 -33.42
C GLY A 510 -7.14 -20.78 -32.02
N ARG A 511 -6.29 -20.74 -30.98
CA ARG A 511 -6.70 -20.86 -29.57
C ARG A 511 -6.52 -19.55 -28.83
N ASP A 512 -7.56 -19.12 -28.13
CA ASP A 512 -7.52 -17.89 -27.33
C ASP A 512 -6.53 -18.00 -26.17
N VAL A 513 -5.78 -16.93 -25.93
CA VAL A 513 -4.89 -16.82 -24.77
C VAL A 513 -5.74 -16.68 -23.50
N ALA A 514 -5.74 -17.72 -22.66
CA ALA A 514 -6.45 -17.75 -21.39
C ALA A 514 -5.48 -17.94 -20.21
N PRO A 515 -5.56 -17.13 -19.14
CA PRO A 515 -6.41 -15.94 -18.95
C PRO A 515 -6.11 -14.80 -19.94
N ALA A 516 -7.09 -13.93 -20.17
CA ALA A 516 -6.94 -12.78 -21.06
C ALA A 516 -5.73 -11.90 -20.68
N LEU A 517 -5.09 -11.32 -21.70
CA LEU A 517 -3.97 -10.40 -21.53
C LEU A 517 -4.41 -9.14 -20.75
N SER A 518 -3.49 -8.57 -19.96
CA SER A 518 -3.74 -7.26 -19.35
C SER A 518 -3.91 -6.16 -20.40
N PRO A 519 -4.51 -5.00 -20.07
CA PRO A 519 -4.67 -3.90 -21.02
C PRO A 519 -3.36 -3.48 -21.72
N GLU A 520 -2.26 -3.42 -20.98
CA GLU A 520 -0.93 -3.04 -21.48
C GLU A 520 -0.32 -4.14 -22.35
N GLN A 521 -0.51 -5.41 -21.95
CA GLN A 521 -0.06 -6.57 -22.73
C GLN A 521 -0.79 -6.64 -24.06
N TYR A 522 -2.11 -6.42 -24.06
CA TYR A 522 -2.92 -6.36 -25.26
C TYR A 522 -2.49 -5.20 -26.17
N ARG A 523 -2.34 -3.98 -25.63
CA ARG A 523 -1.88 -2.80 -26.39
C ARG A 523 -0.53 -3.06 -27.06
N LEU A 524 0.42 -3.66 -26.35
CA LEU A 524 1.73 -4.01 -26.92
C LEU A 524 1.60 -4.99 -28.10
N VAL A 525 0.81 -6.06 -27.93
CA VAL A 525 0.64 -7.07 -28.99
C VAL A 525 -0.13 -6.51 -30.18
N ALA A 526 -1.20 -5.75 -29.95
CA ALA A 526 -1.98 -5.10 -31.00
C ALA A 526 -1.12 -4.11 -31.81
N TYR A 527 -0.35 -3.27 -31.13
CA TYR A 527 0.53 -2.28 -31.76
C TYR A 527 1.60 -2.93 -32.66
N LEU A 528 2.23 -4.00 -32.17
CA LEU A 528 3.22 -4.73 -32.95
C LEU A 528 2.60 -5.56 -34.09
N ASN A 529 1.34 -5.99 -33.95
CA ASN A 529 0.60 -6.72 -34.97
C ASN A 529 0.17 -5.82 -36.14
N GLU A 530 -0.29 -4.60 -35.85
CA GLU A 530 -0.58 -3.58 -36.87
C GLU A 530 0.65 -3.21 -37.71
N ARG A 531 1.85 -3.45 -37.16
CA ARG A 531 3.15 -3.15 -37.77
C ARG A 531 4.01 -4.40 -37.95
N ALA A 532 3.39 -5.55 -38.17
CA ALA A 532 4.09 -6.84 -38.25
C ALA A 532 5.27 -6.77 -39.25
N GLY A 533 6.45 -7.25 -38.82
CA GLY A 533 7.68 -7.18 -39.61
C GLY A 533 8.46 -5.85 -39.52
N ALA A 534 7.89 -4.75 -39.00
CA ALA A 534 8.60 -3.49 -38.80
C ALA A 534 9.26 -3.40 -37.42
N VAL A 535 10.43 -2.77 -37.35
CA VAL A 535 11.10 -2.49 -36.06
C VAL A 535 10.48 -1.22 -35.47
N CYS A 536 9.77 -1.37 -34.36
CA CYS A 536 9.22 -0.27 -33.57
C CYS A 536 10.22 0.14 -32.50
N THR A 537 10.55 1.43 -32.42
CA THR A 537 11.50 1.92 -31.43
C THR A 537 10.93 1.82 -30.02
N ARG A 538 11.80 1.75 -29.01
CA ARG A 538 11.37 1.62 -27.60
C ARG A 538 10.52 2.81 -27.16
N GLY A 539 10.88 4.02 -27.57
CA GLY A 539 10.11 5.25 -27.28
C GLY A 539 8.71 5.23 -27.88
N GLU A 540 8.56 4.78 -29.14
CA GLU A 540 7.24 4.67 -29.79
C GLU A 540 6.35 3.63 -29.10
N VAL A 541 6.92 2.49 -28.74
CA VAL A 541 6.17 1.43 -28.04
C VAL A 541 5.74 1.90 -26.64
N VAL A 542 6.62 2.59 -25.90
CA VAL A 542 6.27 3.16 -24.59
C VAL A 542 5.13 4.18 -24.72
N ALA A 543 5.25 5.10 -25.67
CA ALA A 543 4.23 6.14 -25.91
C ALA A 543 2.87 5.54 -26.29
N HIS A 544 2.84 4.42 -27.01
CA HIS A 544 1.60 3.77 -27.43
C HIS A 544 0.97 2.89 -26.34
N VAL A 545 1.78 2.14 -25.59
CA VAL A 545 1.27 1.27 -24.53
C VAL A 545 0.77 2.09 -23.33
N TRP A 546 1.49 3.16 -23.01
CA TRP A 546 1.20 4.07 -21.90
C TRP A 546 1.05 5.53 -22.38
N PRO A 547 -0.01 5.87 -23.13
CA PRO A 547 -0.23 7.23 -23.64
C PRO A 547 -0.31 8.27 -22.51
N ASP A 548 -0.83 7.87 -21.35
CA ASP A 548 -1.03 8.73 -20.18
C ASP A 548 0.21 8.83 -19.26
N ALA A 549 1.28 8.07 -19.51
CA ALA A 549 2.47 8.02 -18.64
C ALA A 549 3.45 9.20 -18.81
N HIS A 550 3.07 10.25 -19.55
CA HIS A 550 3.85 11.49 -19.64
C HIS A 550 3.98 12.24 -18.29
N ALA A 551 3.35 11.75 -17.21
CA ALA A 551 3.50 12.28 -15.84
C ALA A 551 4.25 11.35 -14.86
N GLU A 552 4.40 10.04 -15.15
CA GLU A 552 5.03 9.06 -14.25
C GLU A 552 6.19 8.28 -14.89
N GLY A 553 6.49 8.49 -16.17
CA GLY A 553 7.68 7.96 -16.83
C GLY A 553 7.75 6.43 -16.79
N ALA A 554 6.98 5.75 -17.65
CA ALA A 554 7.19 4.32 -17.88
C ALA A 554 8.63 4.11 -18.37
N SER A 555 9.49 3.55 -17.51
CA SER A 555 10.91 3.36 -17.81
C SER A 555 11.09 2.30 -18.90
N GLU A 556 12.23 2.34 -19.60
CA GLU A 556 12.62 1.28 -20.53
C GLU A 556 12.63 -0.12 -19.86
N GLU A 557 12.88 -0.16 -18.55
CA GLU A 557 12.81 -1.39 -17.74
C GLU A 557 11.38 -1.90 -17.57
N ALA A 558 10.38 -1.00 -17.48
CA ALA A 558 8.97 -1.36 -17.45
C ALA A 558 8.51 -1.96 -18.80
N LEU A 559 9.04 -1.45 -19.92
CA LEU A 559 8.85 -2.05 -21.24
C LEU A 559 9.46 -3.46 -21.29
N ASP A 560 10.69 -3.65 -20.78
CA ASP A 560 11.32 -4.98 -20.76
C ASP A 560 10.58 -5.98 -19.88
N ALA A 561 10.09 -5.54 -18.72
CA ALA A 561 9.23 -6.36 -17.87
C ALA A 561 7.90 -6.73 -18.55
N LEU A 562 7.30 -5.81 -19.31
CA LEU A 562 6.09 -6.07 -20.08
C LEU A 562 6.35 -7.06 -21.22
N VAL A 563 7.42 -6.88 -22.00
CA VAL A 563 7.83 -7.79 -23.08
C VAL A 563 8.09 -9.19 -22.54
N ARG A 564 8.77 -9.31 -21.39
CA ARG A 564 9.00 -10.60 -20.73
C ARG A 564 7.69 -11.29 -20.38
N ARG A 565 6.76 -10.58 -19.73
CA ARG A 565 5.45 -11.14 -19.35
C ARG A 565 4.61 -11.56 -20.56
N VAL A 566 4.63 -10.78 -21.64
CA VAL A 566 3.96 -11.16 -22.90
C VAL A 566 4.59 -12.43 -23.48
N ARG A 567 5.92 -12.53 -23.55
CA ARG A 567 6.59 -13.76 -24.02
C ARG A 567 6.22 -14.99 -23.18
N GLU A 568 6.22 -14.85 -21.86
CA GLU A 568 5.81 -15.93 -20.95
C GLU A 568 4.35 -16.34 -21.18
N ARG A 569 3.44 -15.35 -21.31
CA ARG A 569 2.02 -15.61 -21.60
C ARG A 569 1.80 -16.29 -22.94
N LEU A 570 2.45 -15.84 -23.99
CA LEU A 570 2.35 -16.47 -25.31
C LEU A 570 2.90 -17.91 -25.26
N THR A 571 3.99 -18.14 -24.54
CA THR A 571 4.56 -19.49 -24.35
C THR A 571 3.61 -20.40 -23.58
N GLN A 572 3.00 -19.91 -22.49
CA GLN A 572 1.99 -20.65 -21.72
C GLN A 572 0.74 -20.98 -22.55
N ALA A 573 0.38 -20.12 -23.50
CA ALA A 573 -0.73 -20.33 -24.43
C ALA A 573 -0.39 -21.26 -25.60
N GLY A 574 0.82 -21.82 -25.64
CA GLY A 574 1.22 -22.81 -26.65
C GLY A 574 2.02 -22.26 -27.82
N ALA A 575 2.55 -21.03 -27.74
CA ALA A 575 3.45 -20.51 -28.77
C ALA A 575 4.73 -21.35 -28.88
N THR A 576 4.95 -21.96 -30.04
CA THR A 576 6.15 -22.74 -30.37
C THR A 576 7.31 -21.87 -30.87
N ARG A 577 7.04 -20.59 -31.19
CA ARG A 577 7.98 -19.63 -31.79
C ARG A 577 8.07 -18.36 -30.95
N ARG A 578 9.20 -17.64 -31.06
CA ARG A 578 9.34 -16.31 -30.46
C ARG A 578 8.66 -15.26 -31.34
N HIS A 579 7.44 -14.86 -30.98
CA HIS A 579 6.66 -13.89 -31.73
C HIS A 579 7.21 -12.46 -31.57
N LEU A 580 7.62 -12.07 -30.35
CA LEU A 580 8.22 -10.77 -30.07
C LEU A 580 9.74 -10.88 -30.04
N VAL A 581 10.43 -10.22 -30.97
CA VAL A 581 11.89 -10.19 -31.10
C VAL A 581 12.43 -8.84 -30.65
N THR A 582 13.48 -8.85 -29.81
CA THR A 582 14.22 -7.64 -29.44
C THR A 582 15.36 -7.43 -30.42
N VAL A 583 15.34 -6.33 -31.17
CA VAL A 583 16.43 -5.93 -32.06
C VAL A 583 17.38 -5.05 -31.27
N ARG A 584 18.57 -5.58 -30.95
CA ARG A 584 19.56 -4.90 -30.09
C ARG A 584 19.85 -3.49 -30.61
N GLY A 585 19.70 -2.49 -29.73
CA GLY A 585 19.93 -1.07 -30.04
C GLY A 585 18.85 -0.39 -30.89
N ASN A 586 17.81 -1.08 -31.36
CA ASN A 586 16.83 -0.52 -32.29
C ASN A 586 15.37 -0.62 -31.83
N GLY A 587 14.99 -1.67 -31.08
CA GLY A 587 13.64 -1.76 -30.49
C GLY A 587 13.01 -3.16 -30.52
N LEU A 588 11.71 -3.21 -30.79
CA LEU A 588 10.90 -4.44 -30.77
C LEU A 588 10.27 -4.68 -32.14
N ARG A 589 10.18 -5.94 -32.54
CA ARG A 589 9.53 -6.36 -33.78
C ARG A 589 8.67 -7.59 -33.53
N LEU A 590 7.49 -7.64 -34.15
CA LEU A 590 6.74 -8.90 -34.29
C LEU A 590 7.29 -9.64 -35.51
N ASP A 591 7.79 -10.86 -35.31
CA ASP A 591 8.23 -11.70 -36.42
C ASP A 591 6.99 -12.23 -37.18
N PRO A 592 6.95 -12.10 -38.52
CA PRO A 592 5.81 -12.48 -39.34
C PRO A 592 5.67 -13.97 -39.61
#